data_AF-A0A8X7BNK2-F1
#
_entry.id   AF-A0A8X7BNK2-F1
#
_cell.length_a   1.000
_cell.length_b   1.000
_cell.length_c   1.000
_cell.angle_alpha   90.00
_cell.angle_beta   90.00
_cell.angle_gamma   90.00
#
_symmetry.space_group_name_H-M   'P 1'
#
loop_
_entity.id
_entity.type
_entity.pdbx_description
1 polymer ?
#
loop_
_entity_poly.entity_id
_entity_poly.type
_entity_poly.pdbx_seq_one_letter_code
_entity_poly.pdbx_strand_id
1 'polypeptide(L)'
;MGGVDLCDQEMSYYPTLRKQQGKYYIKIFRQFLDQSLWNAYVLYKKQNPTYNIKLLEFRLRMVEENIQKYSDRDNYSGPGRPSSTPNPLRLTARHFESHIQSVEKIAEHRDPFKK
;
A
#
# COMPACT_ATOMS: atom_id res chain seq x y z
N MET A 1 -19.50 -8.82 29.84
CA MET A 1 -20.43 -8.71 28.70
C MET A 1 -19.98 -7.76 27.59
N GLY A 2 -18.96 -6.90 27.75
CA GLY A 2 -18.57 -5.90 26.72
C GLY A 2 -17.64 -6.37 25.59
N GLY A 3 -17.52 -7.67 25.34
CA GLY A 3 -16.61 -8.18 24.30
C GLY A 3 -17.09 -7.87 22.88
N VAL A 4 -18.41 -7.91 22.67
CA VAL A 4 -19.05 -7.58 21.39
C VAL A 4 -18.97 -6.07 21.14
N ASP A 5 -19.34 -5.26 22.13
CA ASP A 5 -19.28 -3.80 22.03
C ASP A 5 -17.86 -3.29 21.75
N LEU A 6 -16.85 -3.89 22.37
CA LEU A 6 -15.45 -3.55 22.12
C LEU A 6 -15.03 -3.91 20.69
N CYS A 7 -15.46 -5.06 20.17
CA CYS A 7 -15.20 -5.47 18.79
C CYS A 7 -15.82 -4.47 17.80
N ASP A 8 -17.08 -4.08 18.03
CA ASP A 8 -17.79 -3.12 17.20
C ASP A 8 -17.14 -1.74 17.25
N GLN A 9 -16.70 -1.30 18.43
CA GLN A 9 -15.97 -0.05 18.61
C GLN A 9 -14.66 -0.06 17.82
N GLU A 10 -13.86 -1.13 17.92
CA GLU A 10 -12.58 -1.25 17.23
C GLU A 10 -12.75 -1.27 15.70
N MET A 11 -13.77 -1.96 15.20
CA MET A 11 -14.09 -1.99 13.77
C MET A 11 -14.61 -0.64 13.25
N SER A 12 -15.26 0.16 14.11
CA SER A 12 -15.79 1.48 13.73
C SER A 12 -14.73 2.54 13.40
N TYR A 13 -13.49 2.39 13.90
CA TYR A 13 -12.43 3.38 13.69
C TYR A 13 -11.94 3.48 12.25
N TYR A 14 -11.86 2.36 11.52
CA TYR A 14 -11.54 2.39 10.09
C TYR A 14 -12.48 1.46 9.32
N PRO A 15 -13.70 1.93 9.00
CA PRO A 15 -14.71 1.14 8.33
C PRO A 15 -14.38 1.02 6.83
N THR A 16 -14.52 -0.17 6.26
CA THR A 16 -14.41 -0.33 4.79
C THR A 16 -15.74 -0.11 4.08
N LEU A 17 -16.84 -0.08 4.84
CA LEU A 17 -18.18 0.31 4.42
C LEU A 17 -18.21 1.79 3.97
N ARG A 18 -18.84 2.08 2.84
CA ARG A 18 -19.03 3.45 2.33
C ARG A 18 -20.52 3.78 2.18
N LYS A 19 -20.90 5.06 2.27
CA LYS A 19 -22.31 5.50 2.15
C LYS A 19 -22.94 5.16 0.79
N GLN A 20 -22.15 5.26 -0.29
CA GLN A 20 -22.59 4.92 -1.64
C GLN A 20 -22.12 3.51 -2.00
N GLN A 21 -22.90 2.49 -1.63
CA GLN A 21 -22.73 1.15 -2.17
C GLN A 21 -24.00 0.81 -2.95
N GLY A 22 -23.91 0.82 -4.28
CA GLY A 22 -25.08 0.61 -5.16
C GLY A 22 -25.72 -0.76 -5.05
N LYS A 23 -25.08 -1.72 -4.37
CA LYS A 23 -25.56 -3.10 -4.22
C LYS A 23 -25.34 -3.60 -2.79
N TYR A 24 -26.40 -4.12 -2.17
CA TYR A 24 -26.39 -4.53 -0.76
C TYR A 24 -25.40 -5.66 -0.43
N TYR A 25 -25.20 -6.62 -1.33
CA TYR A 25 -24.25 -7.70 -1.10
C TYR A 25 -22.79 -7.21 -0.94
N ILE A 26 -22.43 -6.08 -1.56
CA ILE A 26 -21.11 -5.47 -1.38
C ILE A 26 -20.96 -4.95 0.04
N LYS A 27 -22.05 -4.45 0.64
CA LYS A 27 -22.09 -4.05 2.05
C LYS A 27 -21.78 -5.25 2.97
N ILE A 28 -22.44 -6.38 2.72
CA ILE A 28 -22.22 -7.64 3.46
C ILE A 28 -20.76 -8.09 3.30
N PHE A 29 -20.24 -8.11 2.06
CA PHE A 29 -18.85 -8.49 1.79
C PHE A 29 -17.85 -7.62 2.57
N ARG A 30 -18.04 -6.31 2.58
CA ARG A 30 -17.18 -5.37 3.31
C ARG A 30 -17.24 -5.59 4.83
N GLN A 31 -18.43 -5.85 5.37
CA GLN A 31 -18.57 -6.20 6.79
C GLN A 31 -17.82 -7.49 7.13
N PHE A 32 -17.92 -8.52 6.29
CA PHE A 32 -17.16 -9.75 6.47
C PHE A 32 -15.65 -9.51 6.39
N LEU A 33 -15.20 -8.62 5.51
CA LEU A 33 -13.80 -8.24 5.39
C LEU A 33 -13.30 -7.50 6.64
N ASP A 34 -14.09 -6.59 7.20
CA ASP A 34 -13.73 -5.88 8.44
C ASP A 34 -13.61 -6.86 9.62
N GLN A 35 -14.54 -7.82 9.72
CA GLN A 35 -14.53 -8.85 10.75
C GLN A 35 -13.34 -9.81 10.62
N SER A 36 -13.01 -10.23 9.39
CA SER A 36 -11.88 -11.14 9.15
C SER A 36 -10.55 -10.47 9.48
N LEU A 37 -10.39 -9.19 9.16
CA LEU A 37 -9.23 -8.37 9.55
C LEU A 37 -9.08 -8.27 11.07
N TRP A 38 -10.17 -8.02 11.79
CA TRP A 38 -10.14 -7.99 13.26
C TRP A 38 -9.73 -9.34 13.85
N ASN A 39 -10.32 -10.43 13.37
CA ASN A 39 -9.98 -11.78 13.83
C ASN A 39 -8.50 -12.11 13.55
N ALA A 40 -7.99 -11.76 12.37
CA ALA A 40 -6.58 -11.93 12.03
C ALA A 40 -5.65 -11.12 12.95
N TYR A 41 -6.03 -9.88 13.29
CA TYR A 41 -5.28 -9.05 14.25
C TYR A 41 -5.25 -9.66 15.65
N VAL A 42 -6.38 -10.18 16.14
CA VAL A 42 -6.46 -10.87 17.43
C VAL A 42 -5.56 -12.11 17.44
N LEU A 43 -5.58 -12.91 16.38
CA LEU A 43 -4.69 -14.07 16.23
C LEU A 43 -3.21 -13.65 16.20
N TYR A 44 -2.88 -12.61 15.45
CA TYR A 44 -1.52 -12.08 15.37
C TYR A 44 -0.97 -11.67 16.74
N LYS A 45 -1.78 -10.93 17.53
CA LYS A 45 -1.40 -10.55 18.90
C LYS A 45 -1.22 -11.73 19.84
N LYS A 46 -2.08 -12.76 19.71
CA LYS A 46 -1.97 -13.98 20.51
C LYS A 46 -0.69 -14.76 20.19
N GLN A 47 -0.28 -14.79 18.92
CA GLN A 47 0.95 -15.47 18.49
C GLN A 47 2.22 -14.68 18.81
N ASN A 48 2.13 -13.35 18.88
CA ASN A 48 3.27 -12.45 19.09
C ASN A 48 3.06 -11.58 20.34
N PRO A 49 3.04 -12.16 21.56
CA PRO A 49 2.68 -11.43 22.78
C PRO A 49 3.66 -10.31 23.16
N THR A 50 4.90 -10.40 22.69
CA THR A 50 5.94 -9.37 22.91
C THR A 50 5.86 -8.22 21.93
N TYR A 51 5.12 -8.37 20.83
CA TYR A 51 5.05 -7.40 19.76
C TYR A 51 3.78 -6.55 19.90
N ASN A 52 3.95 -5.31 20.38
CA ASN A 52 2.84 -4.39 20.59
C ASN A 52 2.55 -3.57 19.32
N ILE A 53 1.95 -4.22 18.32
CA ILE A 53 1.52 -3.55 17.08
C ILE A 53 0.12 -2.95 17.24
N LYS A 54 -0.05 -1.70 16.79
CA LYS A 54 -1.36 -1.04 16.76
C LYS A 54 -2.21 -1.58 15.62
N LEU A 55 -3.54 -1.51 15.76
CA LEU A 55 -4.48 -1.98 14.72
C LEU A 55 -4.24 -1.32 13.35
N LEU A 56 -3.95 -0.01 13.33
CA LEU A 56 -3.65 0.73 12.11
C LEU A 56 -2.38 0.22 11.41
N GLU A 57 -1.31 0.02 12.17
CA GLU A 57 -0.03 -0.48 11.65
C GLU A 57 -0.20 -1.90 11.08
N PHE A 58 -0.93 -2.76 11.78
CA PHE A 58 -1.28 -4.09 11.28
C PHE A 58 -2.04 -4.01 9.94
N ARG A 59 -3.02 -3.11 9.83
CA ARG A 59 -3.79 -2.90 8.59
C ARG A 59 -2.92 -2.38 7.45
N LEU A 60 -2.03 -1.42 7.70
CA LEU A 60 -1.11 -0.90 6.70
C LEU A 60 -0.18 -1.99 6.18
N ARG A 61 0.42 -2.79 7.07
CA ARG A 61 1.27 -3.91 6.69
C ARG A 61 0.53 -4.92 5.82
N MET A 62 -0.70 -5.28 6.19
CA MET A 62 -1.55 -6.16 5.38
C MET A 62 -1.79 -5.57 3.98
N VAL A 63 -2.08 -4.27 3.88
CA VAL A 63 -2.29 -3.61 2.58
C VAL A 63 -1.00 -3.61 1.74
N GLU A 64 0.13 -3.27 2.34
CA GLU A 64 1.45 -3.28 1.68
C GLU A 64 1.80 -4.68 1.16
N GLU A 65 1.64 -5.72 1.98
CA GLU A 65 1.88 -7.11 1.59
C GLU A 65 0.96 -7.56 0.44
N ASN A 66 -0.32 -7.17 0.48
CA ASN A 66 -1.26 -7.48 -0.60
C ASN A 66 -0.91 -6.74 -1.89
N ILE A 67 -0.58 -5.45 -1.82
CA ILE A 67 -0.12 -4.68 -2.98
C ILE A 67 1.13 -5.32 -3.55
N GLN A 68 2.14 -5.62 -2.72
CA GLN A 68 3.38 -6.24 -3.19
C GLN A 68 3.12 -7.59 -3.87
N LYS A 69 2.23 -8.40 -3.31
CA LYS A 69 1.90 -9.74 -3.85
C LYS A 69 1.12 -9.70 -5.15
N TYR A 70 0.28 -8.69 -5.34
CA TYR A 70 -0.66 -8.63 -6.48
C TYR A 70 -0.37 -7.52 -7.49
N SER A 71 0.52 -6.57 -7.20
CA SER A 71 0.87 -5.46 -8.10
C SER A 71 1.53 -5.92 -9.39
N ASP A 72 2.20 -7.08 -9.39
CA ASP A 72 2.84 -7.62 -10.61
C ASP A 72 1.85 -8.26 -11.57
N ARG A 73 0.62 -8.57 -11.12
CA ARG A 73 -0.45 -9.10 -11.98
C ARG A 73 -1.03 -8.04 -12.93
N ASP A 74 -0.82 -6.76 -12.62
CA ASP A 74 -1.22 -5.63 -13.46
C ASP A 74 -0.17 -5.29 -14.55
N ASN A 75 0.92 -6.07 -14.66
CA ASN A 75 1.70 -6.11 -15.90
C ASN A 75 0.97 -6.83 -17.05
N TYR A 76 -0.33 -7.10 -16.89
CA TYR A 76 -1.21 -7.30 -18.04
C TYR A 76 -1.31 -5.97 -18.80
N SER A 77 -0.37 -5.78 -19.73
CA SER A 77 -0.51 -4.90 -20.88
C SER A 77 -1.67 -5.40 -21.75
N GLY A 78 -2.90 -5.34 -21.24
CA GLY A 78 -4.08 -5.41 -22.09
C GLY A 78 -4.01 -4.26 -23.10
N PRO A 79 -4.52 -4.43 -24.32
CA PRO A 79 -4.54 -3.35 -25.30
C PRO A 79 -5.47 -2.25 -24.77
N GLY A 80 -4.88 -1.19 -24.20
CA GLY A 80 -5.61 -0.13 -23.52
C GLY A 80 -4.76 1.11 -23.28
N ARG A 81 -5.43 2.25 -23.11
CA ARG A 81 -4.79 3.54 -22.86
C ARG A 81 -4.14 3.54 -21.47
N PRO A 82 -2.87 3.98 -21.31
CA PRO A 82 -2.21 4.01 -20.01
C PRO A 82 -2.99 4.86 -19.01
N SER A 83 -3.09 4.34 -17.78
CA SER A 83 -3.72 5.03 -16.65
C SER A 83 -3.07 6.39 -16.39
N SER A 84 -3.89 7.42 -16.18
CA SER A 84 -3.42 8.76 -15.78
C SER A 84 -2.97 8.83 -14.32
N THR A 85 -3.33 7.84 -13.49
CA THR A 85 -2.86 7.76 -12.11
C THR A 85 -1.54 6.97 -12.08
N PRO A 86 -0.42 7.58 -11.66
CA PRO A 86 0.85 6.88 -11.59
C PRO A 86 0.82 5.81 -10.49
N ASN A 87 1.39 4.65 -10.78
CA ASN A 87 1.66 3.61 -9.77
C ASN A 87 2.46 4.24 -8.60
N PRO A 88 2.10 4.01 -7.32
CA PRO A 88 2.88 4.53 -6.18
C PRO A 88 4.35 4.08 -6.20
N LEU A 89 4.65 2.89 -6.74
CA LEU A 89 6.03 2.40 -6.95
C LEU A 89 6.78 3.16 -8.06
N ARG A 90 6.11 4.00 -8.86
CA ARG A 90 6.78 4.89 -9.83
C ARG A 90 7.67 5.91 -9.11
N LEU A 91 7.32 6.30 -7.88
CA LEU A 91 8.08 7.27 -7.09
C LEU A 91 9.41 6.70 -6.56
N THR A 92 9.61 5.38 -6.61
CA THR A 92 10.87 4.73 -6.20
C THR A 92 11.83 4.50 -7.37
N ALA A 93 11.39 4.71 -8.62
CA ALA A 93 12.26 4.64 -9.79
C ALA A 93 13.12 5.91 -9.91
N ARG A 94 14.24 5.80 -10.65
CA ARG A 94 15.18 6.91 -10.95
C ARG A 94 14.57 7.94 -11.93
N HIS A 95 13.44 8.54 -11.58
CA HIS A 95 12.74 9.56 -12.36
C HIS A 95 13.10 10.99 -11.95
N PHE A 96 13.77 11.17 -10.82
CA PHE A 96 14.36 12.46 -10.49
C PHE A 96 15.62 12.64 -11.33
N GLU A 97 15.70 13.76 -12.05
CA GLU A 97 16.94 14.21 -12.68
C GLU A 97 18.03 14.22 -11.60
N SER A 98 19.00 13.30 -11.68
CA SER A 98 20.22 13.45 -10.92
C SER A 98 20.88 14.75 -11.37
N HIS A 99 21.30 15.59 -10.42
CA HIS A 99 21.96 16.87 -10.70
C HIS A 99 22.95 16.73 -11.86
N ILE A 100 22.60 17.28 -13.02
CA ILE A 100 23.49 17.34 -14.18
C ILE A 100 24.61 18.29 -13.78
N GLN A 101 25.84 17.80 -13.62
CA GLN A 101 26.98 18.68 -13.37
C GLN A 101 27.11 19.65 -14.56
N SER A 102 27.41 20.92 -14.29
CA SER A 102 27.59 21.93 -15.34
C SER A 102 28.58 21.42 -16.38
N VAL A 103 28.27 21.69 -17.66
CA VAL A 103 28.96 21.13 -18.84
C VAL A 103 30.48 21.38 -18.82
N GLU A 104 30.92 22.41 -18.09
CA GLU A 104 32.34 22.72 -17.84
C GLU A 104 33.12 21.56 -17.22
N LYS A 105 32.52 20.78 -16.31
CA LYS A 105 33.19 19.64 -15.65
C LYS A 105 33.24 18.38 -16.51
N ILE A 106 32.39 18.28 -17.53
CA ILE A 106 32.36 17.13 -18.45
C ILE A 106 33.50 17.23 -19.47
N ALA A 107 33.88 18.45 -19.86
CA ALA A 107 34.99 18.70 -20.76
C ALA A 107 36.34 18.32 -20.12
N GLU A 108 36.54 18.58 -18.82
CA GLU A 108 37.80 18.25 -18.14
C GLU A 108 38.05 16.74 -17.99
N HIS A 109 37.00 15.91 -18.02
CA HIS A 109 37.14 14.45 -17.86
C HIS A 109 37.17 13.68 -19.19
N ARG A 110 37.07 14.35 -20.35
CA ARG A 110 37.02 13.72 -21.68
C ARG A 110 38.18 14.07 -22.62
N ASP A 111 39.23 14.73 -22.15
CA ASP A 111 40.43 14.96 -22.97
C ASP A 111 41.63 14.12 -22.50
N PRO A 112 41.87 12.93 -23.10
CA PRO A 112 43.14 12.21 -22.93
C PRO A 112 44.27 12.76 -23.83
N PHE A 113 44.06 13.85 -24.56
CA PHE A 113 45.08 14.45 -25.46
C PHE A 113 45.05 15.98 -25.41
N LYS A 114 45.58 16.56 -24.33
CA LYS A 114 46.06 17.94 -24.35
C LYS A 114 47.60 17.90 -24.36
N LYS A 115 48.18 18.30 -25.48
CA LYS A 115 49.63 18.51 -25.66
C LYS A 115 50.11 19.72 -24.85
#